data_AF-A0A090D1W1-F1
#
_entry.id   AF-A0A090D1W1-F1
#
_cell.length_a   1.000
_cell.length_b   1.000
_cell.length_c   1.000
_cell.angle_alpha   90.00
_cell.angle_beta   90.00
_cell.angle_gamma   90.00
#
_symmetry.space_group_name_H-M   'P 1'
#
loop_
_entity.id
_entity.type
_entity.pdbx_description
1 polymer ?
#
loop_
_entity_poly.entity_id
_entity_poly.type
_entity_poly.pdbx_seq_one_letter_code
_entity_poly.pdbx_strand_id
1 'polypeptide(L)'
;MNLSLINSLCYTIGWFWCVLLGIHEHSALAVIGALFLIFVQLYLAKVKDVSLYIQDLLLVLFSIPLGALLEIFFIQTNLIHYSNTTGMLPPIWIVFLYPLFSLLINHSLKFIKKNTLIPFLLGFLGGPLSYVAGQSLGALTFPSPLIPTLIIIGVSWGLFLCLLVKIANIVEKAALETVAELDSKNRMKLLYDGDCPICKKEICLLQKKDTQGKVNFVDISSKEFSPSENNNIDYNTAMAQMHAIDGKGNLLVGIPAFAAVYAHCQLLILSTLLRIPFIKIVLQPLYRLFAKKRLWITGRENTHTKK
;
A
#
# COMPACT_ATOMS: atom_id res chain seq x y z
N MET A 1 -8.70 -25.95 -1.59
CA MET A 1 -8.28 -25.45 -2.93
C MET A 1 -6.92 -24.79 -2.80
N ASN A 2 -5.94 -25.13 -3.64
CA ASN A 2 -4.58 -24.58 -3.53
C ASN A 2 -4.54 -23.16 -4.11
N LEU A 3 -4.50 -22.14 -3.23
CA LEU A 3 -4.57 -20.73 -3.63
C LEU A 3 -3.41 -20.33 -4.56
N SER A 4 -2.22 -20.91 -4.38
CA SER A 4 -1.08 -20.71 -5.28
C SER A 4 -1.38 -21.22 -6.68
N LEU A 5 -1.94 -22.44 -6.82
CA LEU A 5 -2.28 -22.95 -8.14
C LEU A 5 -3.29 -22.05 -8.87
N ILE A 6 -4.33 -21.58 -8.16
CA ILE A 6 -5.32 -20.65 -8.72
C ILE A 6 -4.66 -19.33 -9.16
N ASN A 7 -3.83 -18.75 -8.30
CA ASN A 7 -3.14 -17.49 -8.57
C ASN A 7 -2.25 -17.61 -9.82
N SER A 8 -1.49 -18.70 -9.97
CA SER A 8 -0.72 -18.97 -11.19
C SER A 8 -1.61 -19.07 -12.43
N LEU A 9 -2.73 -19.80 -12.35
CA LEU A 9 -3.67 -19.93 -13.47
C LEU A 9 -4.30 -18.59 -13.84
N CYS A 10 -4.73 -17.79 -12.85
CA CYS A 10 -5.26 -16.46 -13.06
C CYS A 10 -4.24 -15.55 -13.74
N TYR A 11 -2.97 -15.59 -13.32
CA TYR A 11 -1.93 -14.81 -13.99
C TYR A 11 -1.72 -15.26 -15.43
N THR A 12 -1.58 -16.56 -15.69
CA THR A 12 -1.39 -17.09 -17.05
C THR A 12 -2.55 -16.72 -17.96
N ILE A 13 -3.80 -16.92 -17.51
CA ILE A 13 -5.00 -16.54 -18.26
C ILE A 13 -5.02 -15.03 -18.48
N GLY A 14 -4.76 -14.24 -17.44
CA GLY A 14 -4.73 -12.78 -17.52
C GLY A 14 -3.67 -12.25 -18.48
N TRP A 15 -2.50 -12.88 -18.52
CA TRP A 15 -1.42 -12.54 -19.45
C TRP A 15 -1.87 -12.70 -20.90
N PHE A 16 -2.35 -13.89 -21.29
CA PHE A 16 -2.84 -14.14 -22.65
C PHE A 16 -4.04 -13.25 -22.98
N TRP A 17 -4.96 -13.06 -22.03
CA TRP A 17 -6.13 -12.20 -22.20
C TRP A 17 -5.73 -10.76 -22.53
N CYS A 18 -4.80 -10.18 -21.77
CA CYS A 18 -4.37 -8.81 -21.99
C CYS A 18 -3.59 -8.64 -23.29
N VAL A 19 -2.68 -9.57 -23.61
CA VAL A 19 -1.84 -9.49 -24.81
C VAL A 19 -2.68 -9.64 -26.08
N LEU A 20 -3.53 -10.67 -26.16
CA LEU A 20 -4.34 -10.93 -27.37
C LEU A 20 -5.35 -9.81 -27.63
N LEU A 21 -6.04 -9.32 -26.60
CA LEU A 21 -6.97 -8.20 -26.76
C LEU A 21 -6.26 -6.87 -26.98
N GLY A 22 -5.04 -6.70 -26.45
CA GLY A 22 -4.20 -5.53 -26.68
C GLY A 22 -3.80 -5.38 -28.15
N ILE A 23 -3.49 -6.48 -28.82
CA ILE A 23 -3.16 -6.51 -30.26
C ILE A 23 -4.37 -6.09 -31.11
N HIS A 24 -5.57 -6.54 -30.74
CA HIS A 24 -6.81 -6.26 -31.48
C HIS A 24 -7.50 -4.94 -31.08
N GLU A 25 -6.76 -3.99 -30.49
CA GLU A 25 -7.27 -2.66 -30.06
C GLU A 25 -8.42 -2.71 -29.02
N HIS A 26 -8.68 -3.88 -28.43
CA HIS A 26 -9.71 -4.08 -27.42
C HIS A 26 -9.17 -3.87 -25.99
N SER A 27 -8.39 -2.81 -25.80
CA SER A 27 -7.71 -2.50 -24.53
C SER A 27 -8.67 -2.39 -23.34
N ALA A 28 -9.91 -1.90 -23.55
CA ALA A 28 -10.91 -1.82 -22.50
C ALA A 28 -11.34 -3.22 -22.00
N LEU A 29 -11.56 -4.17 -22.92
CA LEU A 29 -11.92 -5.56 -22.57
C LEU A 29 -10.75 -6.30 -21.89
N ALA A 30 -9.52 -6.00 -22.29
CA ALA A 30 -8.32 -6.49 -21.60
C ALA A 30 -8.31 -6.07 -20.13
N VAL A 31 -8.52 -4.76 -19.87
CA VAL A 31 -8.54 -4.20 -18.51
C VAL A 31 -9.68 -4.76 -17.68
N ILE A 32 -10.88 -4.90 -18.25
CA ILE A 32 -12.04 -5.50 -17.54
C ILE A 32 -11.72 -6.93 -17.10
N GLY A 33 -11.13 -7.75 -17.98
CA GLY A 33 -10.73 -9.12 -17.63
C GLY A 33 -9.64 -9.15 -16.54
N ALA A 34 -8.63 -8.29 -16.64
CA ALA A 34 -7.60 -8.17 -15.63
C ALA A 34 -8.16 -7.76 -14.26
N LEU A 35 -9.03 -6.74 -14.23
CA LEU A 35 -9.71 -6.28 -13.02
C LEU A 35 -10.58 -7.38 -12.39
N PHE A 36 -11.29 -8.14 -13.21
CA PHE A 36 -12.07 -9.29 -12.74
C PHE A 36 -11.18 -10.34 -12.07
N LEU A 37 -10.06 -10.71 -12.71
CA LEU A 37 -9.11 -11.68 -12.15
C LEU A 37 -8.42 -11.17 -10.87
N ILE A 38 -8.09 -9.87 -10.80
CA ILE A 38 -7.57 -9.23 -9.58
C ILE A 38 -8.63 -9.29 -8.48
N PHE A 39 -9.87 -8.93 -8.78
CA PHE A 39 -10.97 -8.95 -7.82
C PHE A 39 -11.22 -10.34 -7.26
N VAL A 40 -11.28 -11.37 -8.11
CA VAL A 40 -11.44 -12.77 -7.70
C VAL A 40 -10.31 -13.17 -6.74
N GLN A 41 -9.07 -12.84 -7.07
CA GLN A 41 -7.92 -13.18 -6.22
C GLN A 41 -7.93 -12.44 -4.88
N LEU A 42 -8.26 -11.14 -4.88
CA LEU A 42 -8.41 -10.36 -3.65
C LEU A 42 -9.56 -10.90 -2.78
N TYR A 43 -10.66 -11.32 -3.39
CA TYR A 43 -11.77 -11.96 -2.68
C TYR A 43 -11.33 -13.28 -2.04
N LEU A 44 -10.65 -14.15 -2.78
CA LEU A 44 -10.13 -15.41 -2.26
C LEU A 44 -9.11 -15.20 -1.13
N ALA A 45 -8.24 -14.20 -1.25
CA ALA A 45 -7.31 -13.79 -0.20
C ALA A 45 -8.07 -13.34 1.06
N LYS A 46 -9.11 -12.50 0.90
CA LYS A 46 -9.93 -12.00 2.00
C LYS A 46 -10.68 -13.10 2.75
N VAL A 47 -11.24 -14.07 2.03
CA VAL A 47 -11.92 -15.22 2.63
C VAL A 47 -10.95 -16.09 3.42
N LYS A 48 -9.69 -16.19 2.97
CA LYS A 48 -8.67 -17.01 3.63
C LYS A 48 -8.06 -16.33 4.85
N ASP A 49 -7.61 -15.08 4.71
CA ASP A 49 -6.88 -14.33 5.74
C ASP A 49 -6.94 -12.83 5.43
N VAL A 50 -7.42 -12.03 6.38
CA VAL A 50 -7.52 -10.57 6.23
C VAL A 50 -6.15 -9.91 6.07
N SER A 51 -5.10 -10.43 6.71
CA SER A 51 -3.73 -9.94 6.56
C SER A 51 -3.26 -10.16 5.13
N LEU A 52 -3.50 -11.34 4.56
CA LEU A 52 -3.14 -11.66 3.18
C LEU A 52 -3.86 -10.76 2.18
N TYR A 53 -5.15 -10.48 2.41
CA TYR A 53 -5.90 -9.52 1.60
C TYR A 53 -5.31 -8.12 1.61
N ILE A 54 -4.93 -7.61 2.79
CA ILE A 54 -4.30 -6.28 2.91
C ILE A 54 -2.96 -6.26 2.16
N GLN A 55 -2.16 -7.32 2.29
CA GLN A 55 -0.88 -7.44 1.60
C GLN A 55 -1.05 -7.40 0.09
N ASP A 56 -1.97 -8.19 -0.45
CA ASP A 56 -2.26 -8.27 -1.88
C ASP A 56 -2.83 -6.97 -2.42
N LEU A 57 -3.77 -6.34 -1.71
CA LEU A 57 -4.37 -5.07 -2.11
C LEU A 57 -3.31 -3.97 -2.22
N LEU A 58 -2.44 -3.85 -1.21
CA LEU A 58 -1.38 -2.83 -1.22
C LEU A 58 -0.34 -3.10 -2.31
N LEU A 59 0.00 -4.36 -2.57
CA LEU A 59 0.90 -4.70 -3.68
C LEU A 59 0.30 -4.35 -5.04
N VAL A 60 -0.98 -4.64 -5.27
CA VAL A 60 -1.71 -4.22 -6.48
C VAL A 60 -1.64 -2.69 -6.66
N LEU A 61 -1.84 -1.93 -5.58
CA LEU A 61 -1.80 -0.46 -5.64
C LEU A 61 -0.39 0.07 -5.91
N PHE A 62 0.65 -0.50 -5.31
CA PHE A 62 2.03 -0.07 -5.53
C PHE A 62 2.58 -0.50 -6.89
N SER A 63 2.16 -1.64 -7.43
CA SER A 63 2.69 -2.15 -8.70
C SER A 63 2.23 -1.35 -9.91
N ILE A 64 1.04 -0.72 -9.87
CA ILE A 64 0.52 0.08 -10.98
C ILE A 64 1.46 1.24 -11.35
N PRO A 65 1.79 2.18 -10.45
CA PRO A 65 2.70 3.28 -10.78
C PRO A 65 4.11 2.78 -11.08
N LEU A 66 4.61 1.76 -10.37
CA LEU A 66 5.94 1.21 -10.63
C LEU A 66 6.06 0.57 -12.02
N GLY A 67 5.05 -0.20 -12.42
CA GLY A 67 4.97 -0.81 -13.73
C GLY A 67 4.80 0.22 -14.85
N ALA A 68 3.92 1.19 -14.66
CA ALA A 68 3.75 2.28 -15.62
C ALA A 68 5.07 3.07 -15.83
N LEU A 69 5.81 3.38 -14.77
CA LEU A 69 7.11 4.04 -14.87
C LEU A 69 8.13 3.20 -15.64
N LEU A 70 8.13 1.87 -15.43
CA LEU A 70 9.01 0.95 -16.14
C LEU A 70 8.69 0.91 -17.64
N GLU A 71 7.41 0.83 -18.01
CA GLU A 71 7.01 0.86 -19.43
C GLU A 71 7.28 2.20 -20.10
N ILE A 72 7.03 3.31 -19.39
CA ILE A 72 7.38 4.65 -19.88
C ILE A 72 8.89 4.70 -20.17
N PHE A 73 9.72 4.19 -19.27
CA PHE A 73 11.17 4.13 -19.49
C PHE A 73 11.52 3.37 -20.79
N PHE A 74 10.92 2.20 -21.03
CA PHE A 74 11.17 1.42 -22.25
C PHE A 74 10.72 2.12 -23.54
N ILE A 75 9.57 2.79 -23.51
CA ILE A 75 9.05 3.55 -24.65
C ILE A 75 9.94 4.76 -24.93
N GLN A 76 10.26 5.55 -23.90
CA GLN A 76 11.06 6.78 -24.03
C GLN A 76 12.50 6.52 -24.49
N THR A 77 13.06 5.37 -24.14
CA THR A 77 14.41 4.96 -24.58
C THR A 77 14.42 4.25 -25.93
N ASN A 78 13.27 4.17 -26.62
CA ASN A 78 13.11 3.41 -27.87
C ASN A 78 13.62 1.96 -27.76
N LEU A 79 13.36 1.32 -26.61
CA LEU A 79 13.61 -0.12 -26.47
C LEU A 79 12.45 -0.91 -27.04
N ILE A 80 11.23 -0.40 -26.92
CA ILE A 80 9.98 -1.09 -27.30
C ILE A 80 9.02 -0.11 -27.95
N HIS A 81 8.40 -0.53 -29.05
CA HIS A 81 7.21 0.13 -29.62
C HIS A 81 6.02 -0.83 -29.57
N TYR A 82 4.91 -0.39 -28.97
CA TYR A 82 3.68 -1.19 -28.92
C TYR A 82 2.87 -1.04 -30.21
N SER A 83 2.28 -2.14 -30.67
CA SER A 83 1.30 -2.10 -31.75
C SER A 83 0.15 -1.16 -31.36
N ASN A 84 -0.19 -0.23 -32.25
CA ASN A 84 -1.33 0.70 -32.11
C ASN A 84 -1.19 1.78 -31.02
N THR A 85 0.04 2.13 -30.62
CA THR A 85 0.30 3.27 -29.71
C THR A 85 1.28 4.24 -30.34
N THR A 86 0.84 5.48 -30.58
CA THR A 86 1.68 6.57 -31.10
C THR A 86 2.13 7.56 -30.02
N GLY A 87 1.75 7.31 -28.76
CA GLY A 87 1.98 8.21 -27.63
C GLY A 87 3.18 7.83 -26.77
N MET A 88 3.53 8.75 -25.86
CA MET A 88 4.58 8.57 -24.85
C MET A 88 4.17 7.68 -23.67
N LEU A 89 2.88 7.32 -23.59
CA LEU A 89 2.30 6.53 -22.51
C LEU A 89 2.10 5.07 -22.95
N PRO A 90 2.31 4.11 -22.04
CA PRO A 90 2.08 2.71 -22.35
C PRO A 90 0.59 2.42 -22.54
N PRO A 91 0.23 1.42 -23.37
CA PRO A 91 -1.12 0.90 -23.42
C PRO A 91 -1.62 0.51 -22.03
N ILE A 92 -2.88 0.79 -21.74
CA ILE A 92 -3.43 0.49 -20.42
C ILE A 92 -3.44 -1.01 -20.11
N TRP A 93 -3.54 -1.89 -21.12
CA TRP A 93 -3.57 -3.34 -20.91
C TRP A 93 -2.25 -3.88 -20.33
N ILE A 94 -1.09 -3.34 -20.73
CA ILE A 94 0.21 -3.79 -20.19
C ILE A 94 0.39 -3.30 -18.75
N VAL A 95 -0.07 -2.09 -18.44
CA VAL A 95 -0.04 -1.55 -17.07
C VAL A 95 -0.82 -2.43 -16.10
N PHE A 96 -1.95 -3.02 -16.54
CA PHE A 96 -2.77 -3.91 -15.72
C PHE A 96 -2.23 -5.35 -15.60
N LEU A 97 -1.17 -5.72 -16.32
CA LEU A 97 -0.44 -6.97 -16.08
C LEU A 97 0.44 -6.91 -14.82
N TYR A 98 0.93 -5.73 -14.44
CA TYR A 98 1.73 -5.54 -13.22
C TYR A 98 0.97 -5.87 -11.93
N PRO A 99 -0.27 -5.39 -11.68
CA PRO A 99 -1.03 -5.79 -10.51
C PRO A 99 -1.43 -7.27 -10.51
N LEU A 100 -1.67 -7.88 -11.69
CA LEU A 100 -1.85 -9.34 -11.77
C LEU A 100 -0.57 -10.08 -11.37
N PHE A 101 0.58 -9.64 -11.86
CA PHE A 101 1.88 -10.22 -11.53
C PHE A 101 2.24 -10.03 -10.05
N SER A 102 1.95 -8.87 -9.46
CA SER A 102 2.30 -8.59 -8.06
C SER A 102 1.64 -9.54 -7.08
N LEU A 103 0.44 -10.04 -7.41
CA LEU A 103 -0.25 -11.04 -6.59
C LEU A 103 0.55 -12.33 -6.47
N LEU A 104 1.32 -12.73 -7.51
CA LEU A 104 2.15 -13.95 -7.45
C LEU A 104 3.10 -13.97 -6.25
N ILE A 105 3.58 -12.80 -5.79
CA ILE A 105 4.62 -12.69 -4.76
C ILE A 105 4.18 -13.24 -3.41
N ASN A 106 2.90 -13.14 -3.04
CA ASN A 106 2.40 -13.67 -1.77
C ASN A 106 1.86 -15.11 -1.89
N HIS A 107 1.71 -15.62 -3.11
CA HIS A 107 1.13 -16.93 -3.40
C HIS A 107 2.16 -17.85 -4.07
N SER A 108 2.15 -17.97 -5.40
CA SER A 108 2.96 -18.94 -6.15
C SER A 108 4.45 -18.69 -6.12
N LEU A 109 4.85 -17.42 -6.02
CA LEU A 109 6.25 -17.00 -5.95
C LEU A 109 6.67 -16.64 -4.52
N LYS A 110 5.92 -17.02 -3.48
CA LYS A 110 6.24 -16.68 -2.08
C LYS A 110 7.67 -17.05 -1.65
N PHE A 111 8.26 -18.09 -2.25
CA PHE A 111 9.61 -18.52 -1.96
C PHE A 111 10.69 -17.46 -2.29
N ILE A 112 10.43 -16.57 -3.25
CA ILE A 112 11.41 -15.54 -3.67
C ILE A 112 11.64 -14.48 -2.59
N LYS A 113 10.67 -14.31 -1.67
CA LYS A 113 10.74 -13.32 -0.58
C LYS A 113 11.90 -13.56 0.40
N LYS A 114 12.42 -14.79 0.45
CA LYS A 114 13.47 -15.22 1.39
C LYS A 114 14.89 -14.93 0.90
N ASN A 115 15.08 -14.58 -0.36
CA ASN A 115 16.40 -14.43 -0.98
C ASN A 115 16.47 -13.12 -1.77
N THR A 116 17.61 -12.43 -1.74
CA THR A 116 17.79 -11.15 -2.43
C THR A 116 18.17 -11.30 -3.92
N LEU A 117 18.77 -12.43 -4.31
CA LEU A 117 19.25 -12.72 -5.65
C LEU A 117 18.20 -13.41 -6.54
N ILE A 118 17.41 -14.32 -5.97
CA ILE A 118 16.36 -15.05 -6.73
C ILE A 118 15.39 -14.09 -7.44
N PRO A 119 14.86 -13.03 -6.79
CA PRO A 119 14.03 -12.02 -7.47
C PRO A 119 14.73 -11.39 -8.67
N PHE A 120 16.03 -11.06 -8.53
CA PHE A 120 16.79 -10.45 -9.63
C PHE A 120 16.91 -11.41 -10.81
N LEU A 121 17.33 -12.66 -10.58
CA LEU A 121 17.52 -13.65 -11.64
C LEU A 121 16.21 -13.99 -12.35
N LEU A 122 15.11 -14.14 -11.60
CA LEU A 122 13.79 -14.40 -12.18
C LEU A 122 13.29 -13.21 -13.01
N GLY A 123 13.51 -11.97 -12.56
CA GLY A 123 13.18 -10.79 -13.34
C GLY A 123 14.09 -10.65 -14.58
N PHE A 124 15.39 -10.88 -14.42
CA PHE A 124 16.39 -10.77 -15.47
C PHE A 124 16.15 -11.75 -16.63
N LEU A 125 15.70 -12.96 -16.33
CA LEU A 125 15.37 -13.96 -17.34
C LEU A 125 13.91 -13.87 -17.79
N GLY A 126 12.97 -13.78 -16.84
CA GLY A 126 11.54 -13.82 -17.09
C GLY A 126 11.01 -12.58 -17.82
N GLY A 127 11.54 -11.39 -17.51
CA GLY A 127 11.18 -10.14 -18.20
C GLY A 127 11.41 -10.27 -19.70
N PRO A 128 12.67 -10.38 -20.18
CA PRO A 128 12.98 -10.50 -21.61
C PRO A 128 12.20 -11.61 -22.32
N LEU A 129 12.03 -12.78 -21.70
CA LEU A 129 11.23 -13.88 -22.26
C LEU A 129 9.77 -13.47 -22.48
N SER A 130 9.15 -12.76 -21.53
CA SER A 130 7.79 -12.26 -21.68
C SER A 130 7.66 -11.24 -22.82
N TYR A 131 8.64 -10.36 -23.01
CA TYR A 131 8.59 -9.37 -24.11
C TYR A 131 8.85 -10.01 -25.47
N VAL A 132 9.75 -10.99 -25.57
CA VAL A 132 9.95 -11.78 -26.79
C VAL A 132 8.69 -12.58 -27.15
N ALA A 133 7.98 -13.13 -26.15
CA ALA A 133 6.69 -13.76 -26.37
C ALA A 133 5.65 -12.75 -26.88
N GLY A 134 5.60 -11.54 -26.31
CA GLY A 134 4.76 -10.44 -26.80
C GLY A 134 5.07 -10.03 -28.24
N GLN A 135 6.36 -9.94 -28.61
CA GLN A 135 6.78 -9.67 -29.99
C GLN A 135 6.33 -10.78 -30.95
N SER A 136 6.50 -12.05 -30.55
CA SER A 136 6.11 -13.21 -31.36
C SER A 136 4.60 -13.25 -31.64
N LEU A 137 3.79 -12.67 -30.74
CA LEU A 137 2.35 -12.53 -30.91
C LEU A 137 1.96 -11.23 -31.64
N GLY A 138 2.91 -10.35 -31.95
CA GLY A 138 2.66 -9.08 -32.65
C GLY A 138 2.24 -7.92 -31.75
N ALA A 139 2.39 -8.02 -30.43
CA ALA A 139 1.99 -6.97 -29.48
C ALA A 139 2.97 -5.78 -29.43
N LEU A 140 4.23 -6.01 -29.82
CA LEU A 140 5.28 -5.00 -29.79
C LEU A 140 6.41 -5.33 -30.77
N THR A 141 7.26 -4.35 -31.05
CA THR A 141 8.50 -4.50 -31.80
C THR A 141 9.69 -3.92 -31.03
N PHE A 142 10.89 -4.41 -31.34
CA PHE A 142 12.15 -3.86 -30.82
C PHE A 142 12.84 -3.04 -31.91
N PRO A 143 12.78 -1.70 -31.87
CA PRO A 143 13.43 -0.86 -32.88
C PRO A 143 14.95 -0.77 -32.69
N SER A 144 15.44 -1.01 -31.47
CA SER A 144 16.86 -1.05 -31.12
C SER A 144 17.47 -2.44 -31.31
N PRO A 145 18.81 -2.60 -31.37
CA PRO A 145 19.46 -3.91 -31.44
C PRO A 145 18.99 -4.87 -30.35
N LEU A 146 18.67 -6.10 -30.73
CA LEU A 146 17.95 -7.05 -29.88
C LEU A 146 18.70 -7.37 -28.58
N ILE A 147 19.97 -7.77 -28.66
CA ILE A 147 20.72 -8.24 -27.48
C ILE A 147 20.87 -7.15 -26.40
N PRO A 148 21.32 -5.91 -26.72
CA PRO A 148 21.32 -4.82 -25.75
C PRO A 148 19.94 -4.54 -25.16
N THR A 149 18.90 -4.58 -26.00
CA THR A 149 17.50 -4.37 -25.56
C THR A 149 17.08 -5.40 -24.53
N LEU A 150 17.31 -6.69 -24.80
CA LEU A 150 16.96 -7.77 -23.86
C LEU A 150 17.77 -7.69 -22.56
N ILE A 151 19.04 -7.29 -22.62
CA ILE A 151 19.86 -7.09 -21.41
C ILE A 151 19.28 -5.94 -20.56
N ILE A 152 18.95 -4.79 -21.17
CA ILE A 152 18.40 -3.64 -20.44
C ILE A 152 17.02 -3.97 -19.85
N ILE A 153 16.14 -4.64 -20.61
CA ILE A 153 14.85 -5.13 -20.11
C ILE A 153 15.08 -6.09 -18.94
N GLY A 154 16.03 -7.01 -19.06
CA GLY A 154 16.38 -7.96 -18.01
C GLY A 154 16.85 -7.28 -16.74
N VAL A 155 17.83 -6.38 -16.82
CA VAL A 155 18.31 -5.63 -15.65
C VAL A 155 17.17 -4.83 -15.01
N SER A 156 16.35 -4.17 -15.82
CA SER A 156 15.25 -3.34 -15.33
C SER A 156 14.18 -4.18 -14.62
N TRP A 157 13.81 -5.34 -15.17
CA TRP A 157 12.90 -6.30 -14.53
C TRP A 157 13.48 -6.96 -13.29
N GLY A 158 14.77 -7.28 -13.29
CA GLY A 158 15.48 -7.80 -12.12
C GLY A 158 15.42 -6.80 -10.96
N LEU A 159 15.73 -5.53 -11.22
CA LEU A 159 15.64 -4.45 -10.22
C LEU A 159 14.20 -4.19 -9.78
N PHE A 160 13.25 -4.17 -10.71
CA PHE A 160 11.83 -4.03 -10.43
C PHE A 160 11.33 -5.14 -9.48
N LEU A 161 11.67 -6.40 -9.76
CA LEU A 161 11.23 -7.53 -8.94
C LEU A 161 11.89 -7.51 -7.56
N CYS A 162 13.17 -7.15 -7.45
CA CYS A 162 13.82 -6.91 -6.16
C CYS A 162 13.11 -5.82 -5.34
N LEU A 163 12.76 -4.69 -5.97
CA LEU A 163 12.03 -3.61 -5.32
C LEU A 163 10.64 -4.07 -4.86
N LEU A 164 9.90 -4.75 -5.73
CA LEU A 164 8.55 -5.21 -5.45
C LEU A 164 8.53 -6.24 -4.30
N VAL A 165 9.50 -7.16 -4.25
CA VAL A 165 9.68 -8.10 -3.13
C VAL A 165 10.04 -7.36 -1.83
N LYS A 166 10.90 -6.34 -1.89
CA LYS A 166 11.21 -5.52 -0.72
C LYS A 166 9.96 -4.81 -0.18
N ILE A 167 9.14 -4.24 -1.06
CA ILE A 167 7.84 -3.66 -0.71
C ILE A 167 6.92 -4.74 -0.11
N ALA A 168 6.83 -5.92 -0.71
CA ALA A 168 6.02 -7.03 -0.22
C ALA A 168 6.40 -7.46 1.20
N ASN A 169 7.69 -7.55 1.52
CA ASN A 169 8.17 -7.88 2.86
C ASN A 169 7.85 -6.78 3.88
N ILE A 170 7.98 -5.51 3.49
CA ILE A 170 7.62 -4.36 4.33
C ILE A 170 6.11 -4.36 4.63
N VAL A 171 5.30 -4.57 3.61
CA VAL A 171 3.84 -4.62 3.70
C VAL A 171 3.39 -5.83 4.52
N GLU A 172 3.98 -7.00 4.33
CA GLU A 172 3.69 -8.20 5.13
C GLU A 172 3.94 -7.95 6.62
N LYS A 173 5.09 -7.39 6.97
CA LYS A 173 5.39 -7.03 8.36
C LYS A 173 4.36 -6.05 8.93
N ALA A 174 4.04 -4.98 8.19
CA ALA A 174 3.08 -3.98 8.62
C ALA A 174 1.67 -4.55 8.80
N ALA A 175 1.21 -5.41 7.88
CA ALA A 175 -0.11 -6.03 7.93
C ALA A 175 -0.23 -7.01 9.10
N LEU A 176 0.81 -7.80 9.36
CA LEU A 176 0.86 -8.70 10.52
C LEU A 176 0.83 -7.93 11.84
N GLU A 177 1.58 -6.83 11.95
CA GLU A 177 1.52 -5.95 13.13
C GLU A 177 0.13 -5.33 13.32
N THR A 178 -0.52 -4.87 12.24
CA THR A 178 -1.88 -4.31 12.31
C THR A 178 -2.91 -5.34 12.77
N VAL A 179 -2.87 -6.57 12.25
CA VAL A 179 -3.80 -7.62 12.68
C VAL A 179 -3.53 -8.08 14.11
N ALA A 180 -2.26 -8.20 14.50
CA ALA A 180 -1.89 -8.52 15.88
C ALA A 180 -2.37 -7.44 16.88
N GLU A 181 -2.35 -6.16 16.47
CA GLU A 181 -2.89 -5.05 17.28
C GLU A 181 -4.42 -5.12 17.38
N LEU A 182 -5.13 -5.39 16.28
CA LEU A 182 -6.59 -5.60 16.28
C LEU A 182 -7.00 -6.73 17.26
N ASP A 183 -6.27 -7.83 17.24
CA ASP A 183 -6.55 -9.02 18.05
C ASP A 183 -6.09 -8.89 19.52
N SER A 184 -5.30 -7.86 19.85
CA SER A 184 -4.80 -7.58 21.20
C SER A 184 -5.94 -7.43 22.21
N LYS A 185 -5.85 -8.09 23.36
CA LYS A 185 -6.84 -7.97 24.44
C LYS A 185 -6.74 -6.67 25.24
N ASN A 186 -5.64 -5.93 25.07
CA ASN A 186 -5.37 -4.78 25.91
C ASN A 186 -6.12 -3.55 25.43
N ARG A 187 -6.64 -2.76 26.38
CA ARG A 187 -7.22 -1.45 26.08
C ARG A 187 -6.11 -0.43 25.88
N MET A 188 -6.37 0.53 25.01
CA MET A 188 -5.48 1.67 24.80
C MET A 188 -6.18 2.97 25.18
N LYS A 189 -5.42 4.00 25.57
CA LYS A 189 -5.95 5.36 25.75
C LYS A 189 -5.56 6.23 24.56
N LEU A 190 -6.47 7.07 24.12
CA LEU A 190 -6.24 8.05 23.08
C LEU A 190 -6.53 9.45 23.60
N LEU A 191 -5.50 10.30 23.62
CA LEU A 191 -5.63 11.70 24.02
C LEU A 191 -5.93 12.54 22.78
N TYR A 192 -7.01 13.31 22.82
CA TYR A 192 -7.42 14.17 21.71
C TYR A 192 -7.93 15.53 22.18
N ASP A 193 -7.88 16.53 21.29
CA ASP A 193 -8.39 17.89 21.49
C ASP A 193 -9.87 17.97 21.12
N GLY A 194 -10.78 17.96 22.10
CA GLY A 194 -12.23 18.03 21.90
C GLY A 194 -12.74 19.38 21.43
N ASP A 195 -11.97 20.45 21.61
CA ASP A 195 -12.29 21.79 21.10
C ASP A 195 -11.93 21.92 19.61
N CYS A 196 -11.21 20.95 19.02
CA CYS A 196 -10.85 20.94 17.62
C CYS A 196 -11.96 20.32 16.76
N PRO A 197 -12.61 21.07 15.85
CA PRO A 197 -13.67 20.51 15.00
C PRO A 197 -13.18 19.35 14.12
N ILE A 198 -11.91 19.38 13.70
CA ILE A 198 -11.30 18.33 12.87
C ILE A 198 -11.06 17.07 13.70
N CYS A 199 -10.40 17.20 14.86
CA CYS A 199 -10.17 16.05 15.74
C CYS A 199 -11.49 15.46 16.23
N LYS A 200 -12.47 16.28 16.60
CA LYS A 200 -13.79 15.81 17.02
C LYS A 200 -14.52 15.00 15.95
N LYS A 201 -14.44 15.42 14.67
CA LYS A 201 -15.00 14.64 13.55
C LYS A 201 -14.33 13.28 13.41
N GLU A 202 -13.01 13.24 13.49
CA GLU A 202 -12.25 12.00 13.44
C GLU A 202 -12.61 11.07 14.61
N ILE A 203 -12.62 11.59 15.83
CA ILE A 203 -12.93 10.82 17.05
C ILE A 203 -14.35 10.26 17.01
N CYS A 204 -15.33 11.03 16.51
CA CYS A 204 -16.69 10.54 16.30
C CYS A 204 -16.75 9.35 15.32
N LEU A 205 -15.95 9.38 14.25
CA LEU A 205 -15.83 8.26 13.32
C LEU A 205 -15.17 7.05 14.01
N LEU A 206 -14.08 7.28 14.75
CA LEU A 206 -13.34 6.23 15.44
C LEU A 206 -14.17 5.55 16.52
N GLN A 207 -14.93 6.30 17.32
CA GLN A 207 -15.87 5.76 18.31
C GLN A 207 -16.94 4.87 17.68
N LYS A 208 -17.47 5.23 16.50
CA LYS A 208 -18.43 4.39 15.76
C LYS A 208 -17.81 3.09 15.24
N LYS A 209 -16.49 3.11 14.99
CA LYS A 209 -15.73 2.01 14.40
C LYS A 209 -15.07 1.12 15.47
N ASP A 210 -14.89 1.61 16.70
CA ASP A 210 -14.45 0.83 17.85
C ASP A 210 -15.57 -0.07 18.38
N THR A 211 -15.93 -1.08 17.59
CA THR A 211 -17.00 -2.02 17.97
C THR A 211 -16.64 -2.90 19.17
N GLN A 212 -15.36 -2.95 19.54
CA GLN A 212 -14.86 -3.77 20.64
C GLN A 212 -14.69 -2.96 21.94
N GLY A 213 -14.86 -1.63 21.90
CA GLY A 213 -14.70 -0.74 23.05
C GLY A 213 -13.30 -0.80 23.64
N LYS A 214 -12.27 -0.99 22.79
CA LYS A 214 -10.87 -1.14 23.22
C LYS A 214 -10.14 0.19 23.36
N VAL A 215 -10.68 1.27 22.76
CA VAL A 215 -10.07 2.59 22.81
C VAL A 215 -10.80 3.45 23.83
N ASN A 216 -10.08 3.84 24.89
CA ASN A 216 -10.55 4.86 25.82
C ASN A 216 -10.19 6.24 25.28
N PHE A 217 -11.20 7.00 24.84
CA PHE A 217 -11.04 8.33 24.28
C PHE A 217 -11.04 9.37 25.40
N VAL A 218 -9.92 10.04 25.60
CA VAL A 218 -9.72 11.05 26.66
C VAL A 218 -9.63 12.43 26.02
N ASP A 219 -10.61 13.27 26.33
CA ASP A 219 -10.64 14.67 25.90
C ASP A 219 -9.74 15.55 26.77
N ILE A 220 -8.69 16.11 26.18
CA ILE A 220 -7.75 16.97 26.90
C ILE A 220 -8.30 18.37 27.15
N SER A 221 -9.39 18.79 26.48
CA SER A 221 -10.05 20.06 26.78
C SER A 221 -11.02 19.98 27.95
N SER A 222 -11.33 18.76 28.44
CA SER A 222 -12.17 18.56 29.62
C SER A 222 -11.55 19.15 30.89
N LYS A 223 -12.39 19.61 31.82
CA LYS A 223 -11.94 20.03 33.17
C LYS A 223 -11.46 18.85 34.02
N GLU A 224 -11.84 17.63 33.65
CA GLU A 224 -11.49 16.38 34.34
C GLU A 224 -10.15 15.80 33.84
N PHE A 225 -9.52 16.42 32.83
CA PHE A 225 -8.23 15.94 32.33
C PHE A 225 -7.14 16.12 33.40
N SER A 226 -6.54 15.00 33.81
CA SER A 226 -5.40 14.98 34.73
C SER A 226 -4.17 14.34 34.07
N PRO A 227 -3.00 15.01 34.08
CA PRO A 227 -1.75 14.42 33.58
C PRO A 227 -1.35 13.14 34.33
N SER A 228 -1.61 13.04 35.64
CA SER A 228 -1.19 11.90 36.47
C SER A 228 -1.85 10.58 36.04
N GLU A 229 -3.06 10.64 35.47
CA GLU A 229 -3.79 9.49 34.97
C GLU A 229 -3.42 9.12 33.52
N ASN A 230 -2.63 9.97 32.85
CA ASN A 230 -2.34 9.92 31.42
C ASN A 230 -0.83 10.00 31.15
N ASN A 231 -0.05 9.15 31.84
CA ASN A 231 1.42 9.05 31.70
C ASN A 231 2.18 10.36 31.96
N ASN A 232 1.67 11.21 32.85
CA ASN A 232 2.24 12.54 33.18
C ASN A 232 2.35 13.47 31.95
N ILE A 233 1.48 13.29 30.96
CA ILE A 233 1.44 14.16 29.78
C ILE A 233 0.60 15.39 30.13
N ASP A 234 1.25 16.55 30.23
CA ASP A 234 0.56 17.81 30.46
C ASP A 234 -0.25 18.27 29.23
N TYR A 235 -1.15 19.23 29.44
CA TYR A 235 -2.02 19.77 28.39
C TYR A 235 -1.25 20.31 27.18
N ASN A 236 -0.15 21.04 27.39
CA ASN A 236 0.63 21.63 26.29
C ASN A 236 1.32 20.53 25.47
N THR A 237 1.85 19.52 26.14
CA THR A 237 2.44 18.34 25.49
C THR A 237 1.38 17.57 24.69
N ALA A 238 0.21 17.29 25.30
CA ALA A 238 -0.90 16.62 24.63
C ALA A 238 -1.47 17.44 23.46
N MET A 239 -1.40 18.77 23.54
CA MET A 239 -1.78 19.66 22.46
C MET A 239 -0.78 19.66 21.31
N ALA A 240 0.49 19.32 21.49
CA ALA A 240 1.47 19.38 20.40
C ALA A 240 1.13 18.41 19.25
N GLN A 241 0.77 17.17 19.58
CA GLN A 241 0.46 16.09 18.64
C GLN A 241 -0.55 15.12 19.28
N MET A 242 -1.15 14.23 18.49
CA MET A 242 -1.98 13.16 19.01
C MET A 242 -1.14 12.14 19.76
N HIS A 243 -1.62 11.73 20.93
CA HIS A 243 -0.94 10.75 21.80
C HIS A 243 -1.84 9.56 22.02
N ALA A 244 -1.26 8.37 21.99
CA ALA A 244 -1.90 7.15 22.40
C ALA A 244 -1.02 6.43 23.42
N ILE A 245 -1.64 5.86 24.44
CA ILE A 245 -0.96 5.02 25.42
C ILE A 245 -1.41 3.59 25.12
N ASP A 246 -0.48 2.75 24.71
CA ASP A 246 -0.78 1.36 24.37
C ASP A 246 -1.11 0.53 25.62
N GLY A 247 -1.57 -0.70 25.40
CA GLY A 247 -1.92 -1.63 26.47
C GLY A 247 -0.77 -2.07 27.39
N LYS A 248 0.48 -1.73 27.05
CA LYS A 248 1.69 -1.98 27.84
C LYS A 248 2.15 -0.72 28.57
N GLY A 249 1.46 0.41 28.40
CA GLY A 249 1.83 1.70 28.96
C GLY A 249 2.84 2.49 28.12
N ASN A 250 3.21 2.03 26.92
CA ASN A 250 4.11 2.78 26.05
C ASN A 250 3.40 3.97 25.42
N LEU A 251 4.12 5.09 25.33
CA LEU A 251 3.64 6.29 24.68
C LEU A 251 3.90 6.25 23.17
N LEU A 252 2.83 6.36 22.38
CA LEU A 252 2.85 6.52 20.93
C LEU A 252 2.47 7.96 20.59
N VAL A 253 3.20 8.59 19.67
CA VAL A 253 3.00 10.02 19.33
C VAL A 253 2.91 10.22 17.82
N GLY A 254 1.88 10.91 17.35
CA GLY A 254 1.66 11.22 15.94
C GLY A 254 1.32 9.98 15.12
N ILE A 255 2.02 9.74 14.01
CA ILE A 255 1.69 8.65 13.05
C ILE A 255 1.59 7.26 13.72
N PRO A 256 2.53 6.85 14.61
CA PRO A 256 2.36 5.64 15.40
C PRO A 256 1.08 5.56 16.23
N ALA A 257 0.62 6.68 16.80
CA ALA A 257 -0.62 6.73 17.58
C ALA A 257 -1.83 6.47 16.67
N PHE A 258 -1.90 7.14 15.52
CA PHE A 258 -2.94 6.88 14.51
C PHE A 258 -2.93 5.43 14.04
N ALA A 259 -1.75 4.88 13.72
CA ALA A 259 -1.61 3.52 13.24
C ALA A 259 -2.16 2.49 14.25
N ALA A 260 -1.89 2.68 15.54
CA ALA A 260 -2.40 1.81 16.60
C ALA A 260 -3.93 1.95 16.76
N VAL A 261 -4.44 3.19 16.91
CA VAL A 261 -5.86 3.46 17.07
C VAL A 261 -6.69 2.95 15.88
N TYR A 262 -6.22 3.17 14.66
CA TYR A 262 -6.88 2.70 13.45
C TYR A 262 -6.96 1.17 13.38
N ALA A 263 -5.99 0.44 13.95
CA ALA A 263 -6.08 -1.01 14.05
C ALA A 263 -7.25 -1.43 14.96
N HIS A 264 -7.34 -0.86 16.16
CA HIS A 264 -8.43 -1.12 17.12
C HIS A 264 -9.81 -0.72 16.57
N CYS A 265 -9.88 0.35 15.76
CA CYS A 265 -11.09 0.79 15.07
C CYS A 265 -11.34 0.08 13.71
N GLN A 266 -10.76 -1.10 13.47
CA GLN A 266 -10.97 -1.90 12.24
C GLN A 266 -10.61 -1.20 10.91
N LEU A 267 -9.85 -0.10 10.93
CA LEU A 267 -9.35 0.60 9.75
C LEU A 267 -8.00 0.00 9.30
N LEU A 268 -8.00 -1.31 9.02
CA LEU A 268 -6.77 -2.11 8.90
C LEU A 268 -5.88 -1.70 7.74
N ILE A 269 -6.47 -1.33 6.58
CA ILE A 269 -5.69 -0.88 5.42
C ILE A 269 -4.94 0.42 5.76
N LEU A 270 -5.62 1.38 6.38
CA LEU A 270 -5.02 2.66 6.75
C LEU A 270 -3.98 2.49 7.86
N SER A 271 -4.28 1.68 8.89
CA SER A 271 -3.31 1.30 9.91
C SER A 271 -2.04 0.69 9.29
N THR A 272 -2.19 -0.25 8.36
CA THR A 272 -1.07 -0.90 7.67
C THR A 272 -0.25 0.11 6.87
N LEU A 273 -0.91 0.99 6.10
CA LEU A 273 -0.24 2.06 5.34
C LEU A 273 0.60 2.98 6.24
N LEU A 274 0.08 3.39 7.40
CA LEU A 274 0.80 4.25 8.33
C LEU A 274 2.01 3.56 8.99
N ARG A 275 2.04 2.22 9.03
CA ARG A 275 3.17 1.42 9.55
C ARG A 275 4.29 1.25 8.53
N ILE A 276 4.06 1.51 7.24
CA ILE A 276 5.08 1.40 6.21
C ILE A 276 6.16 2.48 6.40
N PRO A 277 7.47 2.12 6.52
CA PRO A 277 8.52 3.08 6.88
C PRO A 277 8.67 4.27 5.94
N PHE A 278 8.61 4.06 4.62
CA PHE A 278 8.76 5.15 3.66
C PHE A 278 7.52 6.07 3.62
N ILE A 279 6.33 5.55 3.88
CA ILE A 279 5.12 6.37 4.07
C ILE A 279 5.27 7.21 5.33
N LYS A 280 5.74 6.61 6.43
CA LYS A 280 5.97 7.31 7.69
C LYS A 280 6.98 8.46 7.56
N ILE A 281 8.05 8.27 6.79
CA ILE A 281 9.06 9.33 6.52
C ILE A 281 8.41 10.57 5.90
N VAL A 282 7.42 10.38 5.03
CA VAL A 282 6.70 11.47 4.36
C VAL A 282 5.59 12.04 5.27
N LEU A 283 4.78 11.19 5.89
CA LEU A 283 3.60 11.64 6.64
C LEU A 283 3.93 12.26 7.99
N GLN A 284 4.99 11.81 8.68
CA GLN A 284 5.34 12.35 10.00
C GLN A 284 5.66 13.86 9.98
N PRO A 285 6.51 14.39 9.09
CA PRO A 285 6.77 15.83 9.03
C PRO A 285 5.53 16.62 8.57
N LEU A 286 4.77 16.11 7.59
CA LEU A 286 3.51 16.72 7.14
C LEU A 286 2.51 16.84 8.29
N TYR A 287 2.35 15.77 9.07
CA TYR A 287 1.47 15.76 10.23
C TYR A 287 1.93 16.75 11.31
N ARG A 288 3.24 16.85 11.58
CA ARG A 288 3.76 17.84 12.54
C ARG A 288 3.48 19.27 12.10
N LEU A 289 3.61 19.57 10.81
CA LEU A 289 3.27 20.88 10.25
C LEU A 289 1.78 21.18 10.39
N PHE A 290 0.93 20.21 10.04
CA PHE A 290 -0.52 20.31 10.26
C PHE A 290 -0.85 20.55 11.73
N ALA A 291 -0.30 19.74 12.64
CA ALA A 291 -0.56 19.82 14.07
C ALA A 291 -0.18 21.19 14.65
N LYS A 292 0.93 21.79 14.18
CA LYS A 292 1.35 23.14 14.55
C LYS A 292 0.42 24.23 14.01
N LYS A 293 -0.05 24.08 12.77
CA LYS A 293 -0.94 25.06 12.10
C LYS A 293 -2.42 24.83 12.37
N ARG A 294 -2.81 23.77 13.07
CA ARG A 294 -4.24 23.37 13.19
C ARG A 294 -5.11 24.43 13.84
N LEU A 295 -4.57 25.21 14.77
CA LEU A 295 -5.30 26.28 15.46
C LEU A 295 -5.64 27.39 14.49
N TRP A 296 -4.67 27.82 13.68
CA TRP A 296 -4.90 28.74 12.57
C TRP A 296 -5.95 28.20 11.58
N ILE A 297 -5.79 26.95 11.14
CA ILE A 297 -6.70 26.28 10.19
C ILE A 297 -8.14 26.21 10.74
N THR A 298 -8.30 26.11 12.06
CA THR A 298 -9.61 25.99 12.72
C THR A 298 -10.11 27.31 13.31
N GLY A 299 -9.40 28.44 13.11
CA GLY A 299 -9.79 29.75 13.62
C GLY A 299 -9.68 29.93 15.14
N ARG A 300 -8.81 29.14 15.80
CA ARG A 300 -8.68 29.03 17.27
C ARG A 300 -7.38 29.62 17.85
N GLU A 301 -6.72 30.55 17.16
CA GLU A 301 -5.43 31.10 17.62
C GLU A 301 -5.55 31.87 18.95
N ASN A 302 -6.71 32.48 19.22
CA ASN A 302 -6.93 33.35 20.37
C ASN A 302 -7.49 32.65 21.62
N THR A 303 -7.72 31.32 21.59
CA THR A 303 -8.38 30.59 22.68
C THR A 303 -7.43 29.93 23.67
N HIS A 304 -6.11 29.98 23.43
CA HIS A 304 -5.10 29.26 24.22
C HIS A 304 -4.66 29.92 25.53
N THR A 305 -5.22 31.08 25.90
CA THR A 305 -4.86 31.81 27.13
C THR A 305 -5.72 31.47 28.34
N LYS A 306 -6.60 30.46 28.26
CA LYS A 306 -7.48 30.10 29.38
C LYS A 306 -7.45 28.61 29.67
N LYS A 307 -6.52 28.19 30.55
CA LYS A 307 -6.76 27.23 31.65
C LYS A 307 -5.48 27.08 32.47
#